data_AF-Q3S5C1-F1
#
_entry.id   AF-Q3S5C1-F1
#
_cell.length_a   1.000
_cell.length_b   1.000
_cell.length_c   1.000
_cell.angle_alpha   90.00
_cell.angle_beta   90.00
_cell.angle_gamma   90.00
#
_symmetry.space_group_name_H-M   'P 1'
#
loop_
_entity.id
_entity.type
_entity.pdbx_description
1 polymer ?
#
loop_
_entity_poly.entity_id
_entity_poly.type
_entity_poly.pdbx_seq_one_letter_code
_entity_poly.pdbx_strand_id
1 'polypeptide(L)'
;MAADPIRDPVCLLQWDRTPDEAEQTTQDNNGMKVAGLVGQAVSIGEQPVEYSLYLFSGDGSKVKVGSGSQNLTVTTAYGSVGYTPIDDIAQVNRVIEDFDVNFKQSKGPDCSITLSADRAKKEAANKAVGSASRACLFEWQQIPDGLVQDPLSESPSLSGSLASNGVHPLGWRVSIFTRNGTRVTLNDETFNVEAVDPPAPTVELASDYNFKDNIYLVPMTGNYLGDAIINSESS
;
A
#
# COMPACT_ATOMS: atom_id res chain seq x y z
N MET A 1 28.30 42.28 -27.40
CA MET A 1 27.09 42.75 -28.09
C MET A 1 26.05 42.98 -27.01
N ALA A 2 25.53 44.21 -26.91
CA ALA A 2 24.51 44.58 -25.92
C ALA A 2 23.14 44.16 -26.46
N ALA A 3 22.30 43.55 -25.61
CA ALA A 3 20.93 43.17 -25.98
C ALA A 3 20.12 44.44 -26.28
N ASP A 4 19.49 44.51 -27.46
CA ASP A 4 18.56 45.59 -27.80
C ASP A 4 17.14 45.09 -27.45
N PRO A 5 16.43 45.67 -26.47
CA PRO A 5 15.10 45.19 -26.07
C PRO A 5 14.03 45.26 -27.17
N ILE A 6 14.32 45.89 -28.32
CA ILE A 6 13.45 45.95 -29.50
C ILE A 6 14.00 45.08 -30.64
N ARG A 7 15.32 44.92 -30.79
CA ARG A 7 15.94 44.16 -31.90
C ARG A 7 16.44 42.74 -31.54
N ASP A 8 16.76 42.48 -30.27
CA ASP A 8 17.19 41.18 -29.73
C ASP A 8 16.83 41.05 -28.23
N PRO A 9 15.52 41.00 -27.88
CA PRO A 9 15.08 40.99 -26.49
C PRO A 9 15.41 39.67 -25.79
N VAL A 10 16.09 39.76 -24.64
CA VAL A 10 16.25 38.63 -23.71
C VAL A 10 15.10 38.66 -22.71
N CYS A 11 14.18 37.71 -22.85
CA CYS A 11 13.07 37.50 -21.92
C CYS A 11 13.50 36.64 -20.74
N LEU A 12 13.09 37.03 -19.53
CA LEU A 12 13.23 36.23 -18.31
C LEU A 12 11.86 36.02 -17.68
N LEU A 13 11.47 34.75 -17.55
CA LEU A 13 10.36 34.35 -16.69
C LEU A 13 10.91 34.03 -15.30
N GLN A 14 10.37 34.68 -14.28
CA GLN A 14 10.68 34.44 -12.88
C GLN A 14 9.43 33.91 -12.18
N TRP A 15 9.57 32.79 -11.48
CA TRP A 15 8.52 32.28 -10.59
C TRP A 15 8.53 33.07 -9.28
N ASP A 16 7.40 33.70 -8.96
CA ASP A 16 7.22 34.48 -7.73
C ASP A 16 6.64 33.60 -6.60
N ARG A 17 5.78 32.64 -6.95
CA ARG A 17 5.32 31.55 -6.07
C ARG A 17 5.18 30.26 -6.86
N THR A 18 5.61 29.16 -6.26
CA THR A 18 5.50 27.82 -6.83
C THR A 18 4.76 26.91 -5.85
N PRO A 19 4.11 25.84 -6.34
CA PRO A 19 3.61 24.78 -5.49
C PRO A 19 4.72 24.17 -4.64
N ASP A 20 4.35 23.49 -3.57
CA ASP A 20 5.29 22.75 -2.75
C ASP A 20 5.98 21.64 -3.57
N GLU A 21 7.26 21.44 -3.24
CA GLU A 21 8.14 20.46 -3.90
C GLU A 21 8.25 20.59 -5.44
N ALA A 22 7.93 21.77 -5.99
CA ALA A 22 8.16 22.09 -7.39
C ALA A 22 9.59 22.57 -7.65
N GLU A 23 10.23 22.00 -8.66
CA GLU A 23 11.53 22.39 -9.19
C GLU A 23 11.38 23.11 -10.52
N GLN A 24 12.16 24.18 -10.72
CA GLN A 24 12.19 24.90 -11.99
C GLN A 24 12.91 24.09 -13.06
N THR A 25 12.37 24.09 -14.27
CA THR A 25 12.94 23.39 -15.42
C THR A 25 12.93 24.28 -16.65
N THR A 26 13.77 23.93 -17.62
CA THR A 26 13.73 24.52 -18.96
C THR A 26 13.75 23.40 -19.97
N GLN A 27 12.76 23.36 -20.84
CA GLN A 27 12.70 22.41 -21.96
C GLN A 27 12.94 23.13 -23.28
N ASP A 28 13.62 22.49 -24.21
CA ASP A 28 13.72 22.96 -25.59
C ASP A 28 12.66 22.23 -26.43
N ASN A 29 11.72 22.98 -26.99
CA ASN A 29 10.69 22.44 -27.86
C ASN A 29 10.80 23.13 -29.23
N ASN A 30 11.40 22.44 -30.20
CA ASN A 30 11.65 22.92 -31.55
C ASN A 30 12.39 24.28 -31.61
N GLY A 31 13.40 24.48 -30.75
CA GLY A 31 14.20 25.70 -30.69
C GLY A 31 13.62 26.79 -29.77
N MET A 32 12.47 26.54 -29.14
CA MET A 32 11.88 27.42 -28.13
C MET A 32 12.20 26.90 -26.73
N LYS A 33 12.87 27.71 -25.91
CA LYS A 33 13.09 27.42 -24.49
C LYS A 33 11.82 27.74 -23.69
N VAL A 34 11.23 26.72 -23.09
CA VAL A 34 10.02 26.83 -22.26
C VAL A 34 10.41 26.67 -20.79
N ALA A 35 10.15 27.70 -19.99
CA ALA A 35 10.26 27.61 -18.53
C ALA A 35 9.10 26.79 -17.97
N GLY A 36 9.40 25.82 -17.10
CA GLY A 36 8.41 24.95 -16.50
C GLY A 36 8.65 24.74 -15.02
N LEU A 37 7.66 24.17 -14.35
CA LEU A 37 7.75 23.63 -13.01
C LEU A 37 7.47 22.13 -13.06
N VAL A 38 8.26 21.35 -12.35
CA VAL A 38 8.09 19.90 -12.26
C VAL A 38 8.22 19.47 -10.81
N GLY A 39 7.36 18.58 -10.31
CA GLY A 39 7.38 18.20 -8.90
C GLY A 39 6.16 17.42 -8.46
N GLN A 40 5.99 17.26 -7.16
CA GLN A 40 4.84 16.59 -6.54
C GLN A 40 4.21 17.50 -5.49
N ALA A 41 3.07 18.10 -5.81
CA ALA A 41 2.36 18.91 -4.83
C ALA A 41 1.73 18.00 -3.76
N VAL A 42 2.00 18.26 -2.48
CA VAL A 42 1.63 17.37 -1.36
C VAL A 42 0.63 17.98 -0.40
N SER A 43 0.70 19.29 -0.17
CA SER A 43 -0.23 19.98 0.70
C SER A 43 -1.59 20.12 0.02
N ILE A 44 -2.62 19.51 0.62
CA ILE A 44 -4.01 19.57 0.13
C ILE A 44 -4.50 21.02 0.15
N GLY A 45 -5.22 21.42 -0.90
CA GLY A 45 -5.82 22.75 -1.03
C GLY A 45 -5.29 23.51 -2.23
N GLU A 46 -5.59 24.81 -2.25
CA GLU A 46 -5.18 25.72 -3.31
C GLU A 46 -3.72 26.14 -3.11
N GLN A 47 -2.89 25.90 -4.14
CA GLN A 47 -1.50 26.34 -4.16
C GLN A 47 -1.28 27.31 -5.33
N PRO A 48 -0.83 28.55 -5.08
CA PRO A 48 -0.67 29.53 -6.14
C PRO A 48 0.59 29.26 -6.99
N VAL A 49 0.44 29.40 -8.30
CA VAL A 49 1.52 29.48 -9.27
C VAL A 49 1.54 30.91 -9.80
N GLU A 50 2.52 31.68 -9.36
CA GLU A 50 2.66 33.10 -9.72
C GLU A 50 3.97 33.31 -10.47
N TYR A 51 3.95 34.11 -11.53
CA TYR A 51 5.14 34.44 -12.30
C TYR A 51 5.15 35.90 -12.75
N SER A 52 6.36 36.42 -12.97
CA SER A 52 6.61 37.73 -13.56
C SER A 52 7.52 37.57 -14.80
N LEU A 53 7.18 38.27 -15.88
CA LEU A 53 7.96 38.34 -17.11
C LEU A 53 8.75 39.65 -17.15
N TYR A 54 10.04 39.54 -17.45
CA TYR A 54 10.96 40.67 -17.56
C TYR A 54 11.63 40.70 -18.93
N LEU A 55 11.92 41.89 -19.44
CA LEU A 55 12.86 42.13 -20.54
C LEU A 55 14.13 42.77 -20.00
N PHE A 56 15.29 42.34 -20.50
CA PHE A 56 16.56 43.01 -20.24
C PHE A 56 16.81 44.10 -21.28
N SER A 57 17.09 45.29 -20.78
CA SER A 57 17.58 46.41 -21.60
C SER A 57 19.09 46.26 -21.85
N GLY A 58 19.62 46.97 -22.85
CA GLY A 58 21.03 46.89 -23.23
C GLY A 58 22.04 47.37 -22.18
N ASP A 59 21.56 48.07 -21.14
CA ASP A 59 22.32 48.48 -19.96
C ASP A 59 22.33 47.42 -18.85
N GLY A 60 21.68 46.26 -19.07
CA GLY A 60 21.54 45.19 -18.09
C GLY A 60 20.40 45.38 -17.08
N SER A 61 19.64 46.48 -17.17
CA SER A 61 18.46 46.68 -16.32
C SER A 61 17.33 45.72 -16.72
N LYS A 62 16.62 45.20 -15.72
CA LYS A 62 15.42 44.37 -15.93
C LYS A 62 14.15 45.23 -15.84
N VAL A 63 13.30 45.14 -16.84
CA VAL A 63 11.99 45.82 -16.89
C VAL A 63 10.89 44.78 -16.82
N LYS A 64 9.99 44.86 -15.83
CA LYS A 64 8.82 43.97 -15.74
C LYS A 64 7.83 44.33 -16.85
N VAL A 65 7.49 43.35 -17.68
CA VAL A 65 6.56 43.52 -18.82
C VAL A 65 5.24 42.78 -18.65
N GLY A 66 5.15 41.88 -17.66
CA GLY A 66 3.90 41.19 -17.34
C GLY A 66 4.00 40.32 -16.10
N SER A 67 2.87 39.77 -15.68
CA SER A 67 2.77 38.74 -14.65
C SER A 67 1.50 37.93 -14.84
N GLY A 68 1.47 36.73 -14.26
CA GLY A 68 0.29 35.89 -14.21
C GLY A 68 0.20 35.15 -12.88
N SER A 69 -0.99 34.68 -12.57
CA SER A 69 -1.28 33.86 -11.40
C SER A 69 -2.35 32.85 -11.76
N GLN A 70 -2.15 31.60 -11.33
CA GLN A 70 -3.13 30.54 -11.40
C GLN A 70 -3.01 29.65 -10.18
N ASN A 71 -4.12 29.19 -9.64
CA ASN A 71 -4.08 28.21 -8.55
C ASN A 71 -4.08 26.78 -9.08
N LEU A 72 -3.32 25.94 -8.39
CA LEU A 72 -3.34 24.49 -8.48
C LEU A 72 -4.16 23.94 -7.30
N THR A 73 -5.26 23.24 -7.58
CA THR A 73 -6.02 22.52 -6.56
C THR A 73 -5.43 21.14 -6.32
N VAL A 74 -4.89 20.91 -5.13
CA VAL A 74 -4.34 19.61 -4.71
C VAL A 74 -5.37 18.87 -3.89
N THR A 75 -5.77 17.68 -4.33
CA THR A 75 -6.71 16.80 -3.61
C THR A 75 -6.00 15.64 -2.94
N THR A 76 -6.63 15.06 -1.93
CA THR A 76 -6.10 13.88 -1.24
C THR A 76 -5.93 12.69 -2.19
N ALA A 77 -4.84 11.94 -1.99
CA ALA A 77 -4.63 10.63 -2.62
C ALA A 77 -5.20 9.47 -1.77
N TYR A 78 -5.85 9.78 -0.64
CA TYR A 78 -6.44 8.77 0.23
C TYR A 78 -7.52 7.95 -0.50
N GLY A 79 -7.47 6.63 -0.34
CA GLY A 79 -8.31 5.66 -1.03
C GLY A 79 -7.92 5.41 -2.49
N SER A 80 -6.80 5.95 -2.98
CA SER A 80 -6.37 5.77 -4.38
C SER A 80 -5.75 4.40 -4.67
N VAL A 81 -5.20 3.73 -3.65
CA VAL A 81 -4.60 2.39 -3.71
C VAL A 81 -5.23 1.53 -2.63
N GLY A 82 -5.42 0.25 -2.90
CA GLY A 82 -5.93 -0.71 -1.91
C GLY A 82 -5.30 -2.08 -2.11
N TYR A 83 -5.22 -2.83 -1.01
CA TYR A 83 -4.73 -4.20 -0.98
C TYR A 83 -5.75 -5.11 -0.30
N THR A 84 -5.71 -6.39 -0.61
CA THR A 84 -6.58 -7.40 0.01
C THR A 84 -5.79 -8.70 0.20
N PRO A 85 -6.14 -9.53 1.19
CA PRO A 85 -5.65 -10.90 1.26
C PRO A 85 -5.87 -11.65 -0.06
N ILE A 86 -4.89 -12.47 -0.44
CA ILE A 86 -4.94 -13.29 -1.66
C ILE A 86 -5.92 -14.44 -1.49
N ASP A 87 -5.80 -15.13 -0.36
CA ASP A 87 -6.56 -16.32 0.02
C ASP A 87 -7.83 -15.93 0.79
N ASP A 88 -8.82 -16.82 0.78
CA ASP A 88 -10.04 -16.64 1.57
C ASP A 88 -9.77 -17.00 3.03
N ILE A 89 -9.33 -16.00 3.78
CA ILE A 89 -9.01 -16.10 5.21
C ILE A 89 -10.08 -15.43 6.08
N ALA A 90 -11.30 -15.27 5.55
CA ALA A 90 -12.38 -14.64 6.31
C ALA A 90 -12.74 -15.45 7.57
N GLN A 91 -12.59 -16.78 7.50
CA GLN A 91 -12.81 -17.70 8.61
C GLN A 91 -11.74 -18.79 8.64
N VAL A 92 -11.20 -19.10 9.83
CA VAL A 92 -10.15 -20.12 10.03
C VAL A 92 -10.42 -20.93 11.30
N ASN A 93 -9.98 -22.18 11.33
CA ASN A 93 -10.06 -23.01 12.54
C ASN A 93 -8.95 -22.63 13.53
N ARG A 94 -9.33 -22.27 14.77
CA ARG A 94 -8.36 -21.86 15.77
C ARG A 94 -7.46 -23.02 16.23
N VAL A 95 -6.23 -22.72 16.63
CA VAL A 95 -5.22 -23.62 17.24
C VAL A 95 -4.67 -24.74 16.34
N ILE A 96 -5.48 -25.29 15.43
CA ILE A 96 -5.12 -26.49 14.64
C ILE A 96 -4.64 -26.11 13.23
N GLU A 97 -5.08 -24.96 12.71
CA GLU A 97 -4.75 -24.52 11.36
C GLU A 97 -3.72 -23.39 11.41
N ASP A 98 -2.49 -23.68 10.97
CA ASP A 98 -1.55 -22.64 10.58
C ASP A 98 -1.96 -22.14 9.19
N PHE A 99 -2.06 -20.82 9.02
CA PHE A 99 -2.41 -20.21 7.75
C PHE A 99 -1.47 -19.05 7.40
N ASP A 100 -1.29 -18.85 6.10
CA ASP A 100 -0.51 -17.76 5.57
C ASP A 100 -1.44 -16.63 5.10
N VAL A 101 -1.07 -15.40 5.40
CA VAL A 101 -1.74 -14.20 4.91
C VAL A 101 -0.82 -13.47 3.97
N ASN A 102 -1.12 -13.54 2.67
CA ASN A 102 -0.41 -12.79 1.64
C ASN A 102 -1.33 -11.74 1.02
N PHE A 103 -0.77 -10.64 0.52
CA PHE A 103 -1.54 -9.53 -0.04
C PHE A 103 -1.32 -9.32 -1.53
N LYS A 104 -2.39 -8.93 -2.23
CA LYS A 104 -2.37 -8.44 -3.63
C LYS A 104 -2.98 -7.05 -3.72
N GLN A 105 -2.51 -6.26 -4.68
CA GLN A 105 -3.12 -4.97 -4.99
C GLN A 105 -4.52 -5.20 -5.58
N SER A 106 -5.53 -4.58 -4.99
CA SER A 106 -6.94 -4.69 -5.42
C SER A 106 -7.44 -3.43 -6.14
N LYS A 107 -6.75 -2.30 -5.97
CA LYS A 107 -7.17 -0.99 -6.49
C LYS A 107 -5.98 -0.08 -6.77
N GLY A 108 -6.13 0.79 -7.76
CA GLY A 108 -5.22 1.92 -8.00
C GLY A 108 -4.10 1.65 -8.99
N PRO A 109 -3.17 2.62 -9.15
CA PRO A 109 -2.00 2.46 -10.03
C PRO A 109 -1.00 1.45 -9.45
N ASP A 110 -0.30 0.74 -10.33
CA ASP A 110 0.71 -0.25 -9.93
C ASP A 110 1.71 0.31 -8.91
N CYS A 111 1.82 -0.38 -7.79
CA CYS A 111 2.74 -0.03 -6.73
C CYS A 111 3.55 -1.24 -6.27
N SER A 112 4.88 -1.13 -6.36
CA SER A 112 5.79 -2.13 -5.83
C SER A 112 5.80 -2.01 -4.30
N ILE A 113 5.31 -3.03 -3.62
CA ILE A 113 5.25 -3.04 -2.15
C ILE A 113 6.66 -3.19 -1.58
N THR A 114 6.90 -2.51 -0.47
CA THR A 114 8.01 -2.79 0.43
C THR A 114 7.56 -2.62 1.88
N LEU A 115 8.12 -3.42 2.77
CA LEU A 115 7.99 -3.26 4.23
C LEU A 115 9.05 -2.30 4.82
N SER A 116 10.00 -1.83 4.00
CA SER A 116 11.10 -0.98 4.46
C SER A 116 10.86 0.49 4.11
N ALA A 117 10.67 1.32 5.14
CA ALA A 117 10.53 2.76 4.98
C ALA A 117 11.76 3.40 4.33
N ASP A 118 12.97 2.91 4.65
CA ASP A 118 14.21 3.42 4.08
C ASP A 118 14.33 3.08 2.60
N ARG A 119 13.93 1.86 2.20
CA ARG A 119 13.86 1.48 0.79
C ARG A 119 12.86 2.34 0.04
N ALA A 120 11.66 2.52 0.57
CA ALA A 120 10.62 3.35 -0.04
C ALA A 120 11.09 4.81 -0.24
N LYS A 121 11.74 5.41 0.77
CA LYS A 121 12.32 6.76 0.68
C LYS A 121 13.44 6.82 -0.36
N LYS A 122 14.35 5.85 -0.36
CA LYS A 122 15.47 5.80 -1.31
C LYS A 122 14.99 5.65 -2.75
N GLU A 123 14.01 4.79 -2.99
CA GLU A 123 13.41 4.62 -4.32
C GLU A 123 12.67 5.89 -4.77
N ALA A 124 11.94 6.55 -3.87
CA ALA A 124 11.31 7.83 -4.15
C ALA A 124 12.32 8.92 -4.53
N ALA A 125 13.39 9.09 -3.76
CA ALA A 125 14.42 10.11 -3.99
C ALA A 125 15.14 9.94 -5.35
N ASN A 126 15.40 8.70 -5.76
CA ASN A 126 16.13 8.39 -7.00
C ASN A 126 15.23 8.39 -8.25
N LYS A 127 13.94 8.63 -8.09
CA LYS A 127 12.97 8.50 -9.17
C LYS A 127 13.01 9.70 -10.12
N ALA A 128 12.97 9.43 -11.42
CA ALA A 128 12.79 10.46 -12.43
C ALA A 128 11.43 11.15 -12.27
N VAL A 129 11.41 12.46 -12.52
CA VAL A 129 10.18 13.24 -12.39
C VAL A 129 9.16 12.79 -13.44
N GLY A 130 7.92 12.55 -13.03
CA GLY A 130 6.84 12.06 -13.89
C GLY A 130 6.75 10.53 -14.07
N SER A 131 7.62 9.74 -13.43
CA SER A 131 7.55 8.28 -13.53
C SER A 131 6.35 7.69 -12.78
N ALA A 132 5.66 6.74 -13.44
CA ALA A 132 4.41 6.13 -12.96
C ALA A 132 4.61 5.06 -11.87
N SER A 133 5.67 4.23 -11.93
CA SER A 133 5.86 3.07 -11.04
C SER A 133 6.30 3.45 -9.64
N ARG A 134 5.46 3.38 -8.60
CA ARG A 134 5.80 3.87 -7.25
C ARG A 134 6.19 2.72 -6.32
N ALA A 135 7.08 3.02 -5.37
CA ALA A 135 7.32 2.16 -4.22
C ALA A 135 6.29 2.51 -3.13
N CYS A 136 5.48 1.53 -2.72
CA CYS A 136 4.53 1.69 -1.63
C CYS A 136 5.09 1.07 -0.37
N LEU A 137 5.21 1.88 0.68
CA LEU A 137 5.43 1.38 2.02
C LEU A 137 4.13 0.77 2.53
N PHE A 138 4.19 -0.50 2.90
CA PHE A 138 3.14 -1.23 3.61
C PHE A 138 3.56 -1.36 5.07
N GLU A 139 2.69 -0.96 5.99
CA GLU A 139 2.92 -1.03 7.43
C GLU A 139 1.74 -1.65 8.15
N TRP A 140 1.99 -2.74 8.87
CA TRP A 140 1.03 -3.29 9.81
C TRP A 140 0.68 -2.25 10.87
N GLN A 141 -0.62 -1.96 11.01
CA GLN A 141 -1.16 -1.16 12.10
C GLN A 141 -1.64 -2.06 13.24
N GLN A 142 -2.12 -3.25 12.90
CA GLN A 142 -2.60 -4.24 13.85
C GLN A 142 -2.39 -5.64 13.26
N ILE A 143 -1.70 -6.51 14.02
CA ILE A 143 -1.55 -7.93 13.71
C ILE A 143 -2.27 -8.70 14.82
N PRO A 144 -3.19 -9.62 14.50
CA PRO A 144 -3.78 -10.51 15.49
C PRO A 144 -2.74 -11.31 16.29
N ASP A 145 -2.99 -11.52 17.57
CA ASP A 145 -2.12 -12.34 18.42
C ASP A 145 -2.02 -13.77 17.86
N GLY A 146 -0.80 -14.28 17.73
CA GLY A 146 -0.51 -15.60 17.14
C GLY A 146 -0.06 -15.55 15.68
N LEU A 147 -0.28 -14.43 14.99
CA LEU A 147 0.29 -14.18 13.66
C LEU A 147 1.59 -13.39 13.76
N VAL A 148 2.55 -13.74 12.91
CA VAL A 148 3.87 -13.10 12.89
C VAL A 148 4.29 -12.81 11.45
N GLN A 149 4.79 -11.60 11.22
CA GLN A 149 5.46 -11.25 9.96
C GLN A 149 6.83 -11.91 9.93
N ASP A 150 7.15 -12.61 8.83
CA ASP A 150 8.52 -13.08 8.61
C ASP A 150 9.46 -11.87 8.50
N PRO A 151 10.45 -11.72 9.40
CA PRO A 151 11.37 -10.58 9.38
C PRO A 151 12.34 -10.60 8.18
N LEU A 152 12.46 -11.73 7.48
CA LEU A 152 13.28 -11.87 6.28
C LEU A 152 12.49 -11.66 4.98
N SER A 153 11.15 -11.63 5.05
CA SER A 153 10.30 -11.40 3.89
C SER A 153 10.28 -9.91 3.52
N GLU A 154 10.48 -9.60 2.24
CA GLU A 154 10.31 -8.25 1.70
C GLU A 154 8.84 -7.92 1.36
N SER A 155 7.96 -8.92 1.47
CA SER A 155 6.52 -8.84 1.18
C SER A 155 5.69 -8.89 2.47
N PRO A 156 4.53 -8.22 2.52
CA PRO A 156 3.58 -8.34 3.63
C PRO A 156 3.01 -9.76 3.66
N SER A 157 3.57 -10.59 4.55
CA SER A 157 3.25 -11.99 4.70
C SER A 157 3.25 -12.34 6.18
N LEU A 158 2.08 -12.75 6.70
CA LEU A 158 1.95 -13.25 8.07
C LEU A 158 1.77 -14.76 8.05
N SER A 159 2.29 -15.43 9.07
CA SER A 159 2.03 -16.85 9.30
C SER A 159 1.79 -17.14 10.79
N GLY A 160 1.08 -18.24 11.06
CA GLY A 160 0.79 -18.72 12.40
C GLY A 160 -0.67 -19.14 12.55
N SER A 161 -1.16 -19.15 13.78
CA SER A 161 -2.51 -19.60 14.12
C SER A 161 -3.14 -18.69 15.18
N LEU A 162 -4.47 -18.62 15.16
CA LEU A 162 -5.25 -17.85 16.14
C LEU A 162 -5.68 -18.80 17.26
N ALA A 163 -5.47 -18.44 18.52
CA ALA A 163 -5.79 -19.31 19.67
C ALA A 163 -7.19 -19.04 20.27
N SER A 164 -7.65 -17.79 20.23
CA SER A 164 -8.95 -17.39 20.78
C SER A 164 -10.03 -17.37 19.70
N ASN A 165 -11.21 -17.88 20.06
CA ASN A 165 -12.40 -17.81 19.22
C ASN A 165 -12.87 -16.35 19.11
N GLY A 166 -13.31 -15.93 17.93
CA GLY A 166 -13.93 -14.64 17.66
C GLY A 166 -13.30 -13.89 16.49
N VAL A 167 -13.66 -12.61 16.38
CA VAL A 167 -13.19 -11.72 15.31
C VAL A 167 -11.87 -11.06 15.68
N HIS A 168 -10.89 -11.19 14.80
CA HIS A 168 -9.54 -10.67 14.92
C HIS A 168 -9.25 -9.62 13.84
N PRO A 169 -9.08 -8.34 14.19
CA PRO A 169 -8.81 -7.30 13.19
C PRO A 169 -7.34 -7.37 12.74
N LEU A 170 -7.14 -7.40 11.43
CA LEU A 170 -5.88 -7.22 10.74
C LEU A 170 -5.89 -5.85 10.06
N GLY A 171 -4.99 -4.95 10.46
CA GLY A 171 -4.96 -3.58 9.97
C GLY A 171 -3.63 -3.22 9.30
N TRP A 172 -3.67 -2.48 8.19
CA TRP A 172 -2.47 -2.00 7.52
C TRP A 172 -2.66 -0.60 6.94
N ARG A 173 -1.53 0.10 6.76
CA ARG A 173 -1.45 1.40 6.10
C ARG A 173 -0.57 1.28 4.87
N VAL A 174 -0.98 1.95 3.80
CA VAL A 174 -0.19 2.09 2.59
C VAL A 174 0.20 3.56 2.41
N SER A 175 1.47 3.81 2.13
CA SER A 175 1.99 5.17 1.91
C SER A 175 3.03 5.20 0.81
N ILE A 176 3.23 6.37 0.21
CA ILE A 176 4.37 6.65 -0.67
C ILE A 176 5.21 7.77 -0.06
N PHE A 177 6.43 7.93 -0.56
CA PHE A 177 7.24 9.10 -0.29
C PHE A 177 7.41 9.93 -1.55
N THR A 178 7.47 11.24 -1.41
CA THR A 178 7.94 12.12 -2.48
C THR A 178 9.46 12.11 -2.58
N ARG A 179 10.00 12.71 -3.63
CA ARG A 179 11.46 12.88 -3.80
C ARG A 179 12.10 13.61 -2.63
N ASN A 180 11.37 14.53 -1.98
CA ASN A 180 11.84 15.29 -0.82
C ASN A 180 11.61 14.56 0.51
N GLY A 181 11.07 13.34 0.48
CA GLY A 181 10.86 12.51 1.66
C GLY A 181 9.55 12.78 2.39
N THR A 182 8.65 13.60 1.84
CA THR A 182 7.32 13.79 2.41
C THR A 182 6.51 12.52 2.25
N ARG A 183 5.95 12.04 3.37
CA ARG A 183 5.10 10.85 3.38
C ARG A 183 3.67 11.24 2.98
N VAL A 184 3.11 10.53 2.01
CA VAL A 184 1.71 10.66 1.59
C VAL A 184 0.99 9.34 1.84
N THR A 185 0.00 9.35 2.74
CA THR A 185 -0.85 8.18 3.00
C THR A 185 -1.81 7.97 1.84
N LEU A 186 -1.79 6.75 1.29
CA LEU A 186 -2.67 6.34 0.20
C LEU A 186 -3.91 5.64 0.69
N ASN A 187 -3.84 4.88 1.79
CA ASN A 187 -5.00 4.24 2.41
C ASN A 187 -4.66 3.72 3.82
N ASP A 188 -5.70 3.55 4.63
CA ASP A 188 -5.71 2.75 5.87
C ASP A 188 -6.83 1.74 5.73
N GLU A 189 -6.51 0.45 5.85
CA GLU A 189 -7.45 -0.64 5.59
C GLU A 189 -7.45 -1.64 6.76
N THR A 190 -8.55 -2.38 6.89
CA THR A 190 -8.72 -3.41 7.90
C THR A 190 -9.47 -4.59 7.30
N PHE A 191 -9.06 -5.79 7.67
CA PHE A 191 -9.71 -7.06 7.34
C PHE A 191 -9.96 -7.82 8.64
N ASN A 192 -11.14 -8.41 8.78
CA ASN A 192 -11.49 -9.17 9.97
C ASN A 192 -11.35 -10.66 9.66
N VAL A 193 -10.55 -11.36 10.47
CA VAL A 193 -10.42 -12.82 10.43
C VAL A 193 -11.26 -13.41 11.55
N GLU A 194 -12.21 -14.29 11.24
CA GLU A 194 -13.01 -14.99 12.23
C GLU A 194 -12.37 -16.34 12.59
N ALA A 195 -11.90 -16.47 13.83
CA ALA A 195 -11.38 -17.73 14.34
C ALA A 195 -12.51 -18.53 14.99
N VAL A 196 -12.79 -19.72 14.49
CA VAL A 196 -13.85 -20.62 15.02
C VAL A 196 -13.26 -21.87 15.64
N ASP A 197 -14.07 -22.54 16.47
CA ASP A 197 -13.71 -23.85 17.00
C ASP A 197 -13.69 -24.89 15.87
N PRO A 198 -12.66 -25.74 15.80
CA PRO A 198 -12.63 -26.85 14.85
C PRO A 198 -13.82 -27.79 15.11
N PRO A 199 -14.35 -28.46 14.08
CA PRO A 199 -15.45 -29.40 14.24
C PRO A 199 -15.07 -30.50 15.23
N ALA A 200 -16.03 -30.87 16.10
CA ALA A 200 -15.80 -31.93 17.08
C ALA A 200 -15.50 -33.26 16.36
N PRO A 201 -14.50 -34.03 16.81
CA PRO A 201 -14.22 -35.33 16.22
C PRO A 201 -15.40 -36.27 16.42
N THR A 202 -15.69 -37.10 15.42
CA THR A 202 -16.70 -38.15 15.55
C THR A 202 -16.02 -39.45 15.95
N VAL A 203 -16.65 -40.18 16.87
CA VAL A 203 -16.20 -41.51 17.30
C VAL A 203 -17.23 -42.52 16.84
N GLU A 204 -16.81 -43.42 15.97
CA GLU A 204 -17.62 -44.54 15.50
C GLU A 204 -17.01 -45.84 16.00
N LEU A 205 -17.82 -46.71 16.60
CA LEU A 205 -17.35 -48.03 17.03
C LEU A 205 -17.56 -49.03 15.89
N ALA A 206 -16.46 -49.43 15.25
CA ALA A 206 -16.42 -50.50 14.26
C ALA A 206 -16.42 -51.85 14.98
N SER A 207 -17.56 -52.53 14.95
CA SER A 207 -17.75 -53.82 15.62
C SER A 207 -18.73 -54.69 14.85
N ASP A 208 -18.34 -55.95 14.63
CA ASP A 208 -19.21 -56.99 14.05
C ASP A 208 -20.39 -57.35 14.97
N TYR A 209 -20.39 -56.84 16.20
CA TYR A 209 -21.43 -57.08 17.20
C TYR A 209 -22.49 -55.98 17.26
N ASN A 210 -22.51 -55.03 16.31
CA ASN A 210 -23.57 -54.04 16.22
C ASN A 210 -24.92 -54.73 15.95
N PHE A 211 -25.89 -54.52 16.83
CA PHE A 211 -27.23 -55.08 16.68
C PHE A 211 -28.20 -54.05 16.12
N LYS A 212 -28.34 -52.89 16.80
CA LYS A 212 -29.20 -51.76 16.37
C LYS A 212 -28.96 -50.52 17.24
N ASP A 213 -29.12 -49.31 16.69
CA ASP A 213 -29.17 -48.05 17.45
C ASP A 213 -28.02 -47.88 18.46
N ASN A 214 -26.79 -48.23 18.05
CA ASN A 214 -25.58 -48.20 18.88
C ASN A 214 -25.57 -49.22 20.05
N ILE A 215 -26.42 -50.25 19.99
CA ILE A 215 -26.43 -51.39 20.90
C ILE A 215 -25.54 -52.49 20.33
N TYR A 216 -24.58 -52.96 21.12
CA TYR A 216 -23.63 -54.00 20.76
C TYR A 216 -23.81 -55.25 21.64
N LEU A 217 -23.77 -56.43 21.02
CA LEU A 217 -23.92 -57.72 21.70
C LEU A 217 -22.55 -58.25 22.13
N VAL A 218 -22.23 -58.21 23.42
CA VAL A 218 -20.92 -58.66 23.91
C VAL A 218 -20.89 -60.18 24.09
N PRO A 219 -19.94 -60.91 23.48
CA PRO A 219 -19.82 -62.36 23.70
C PRO A 219 -19.39 -62.67 25.14
N MET A 220 -20.15 -63.55 25.80
CA MET A 220 -19.96 -63.92 27.23
C MET A 220 -18.60 -64.53 27.56
N THR A 221 -17.84 -64.99 26.57
CA THR A 221 -16.51 -65.57 26.73
C THR A 221 -15.39 -64.53 26.86
N GLY A 222 -15.70 -63.24 26.80
CA GLY A 222 -14.74 -62.16 27.01
C GLY A 222 -13.78 -61.97 25.83
N ASN A 223 -14.34 -61.78 24.64
CA ASN A 223 -13.56 -61.60 23.41
C ASN A 223 -13.52 -60.12 22.96
N TYR A 224 -12.66 -59.83 21.98
CA TYR A 224 -12.53 -58.50 21.37
C TYR A 224 -13.88 -58.01 20.79
N LEU A 225 -14.27 -56.79 21.18
CA LEU A 225 -15.58 -56.19 20.86
C LEU A 225 -15.54 -55.37 19.56
N GLY A 226 -14.43 -54.72 19.23
CA GLY A 226 -14.32 -53.82 18.06
C GLY A 226 -13.35 -52.67 18.31
N ASP A 227 -13.10 -51.88 17.28
CA ASP A 227 -12.22 -50.71 17.29
C ASP A 227 -13.02 -49.42 17.33
N ALA A 228 -12.58 -48.46 18.14
CA ALA A 228 -13.03 -47.09 18.03
C ALA A 228 -12.30 -46.41 16.86
N ILE A 229 -13.05 -46.04 15.83
CA ILE A 229 -12.57 -45.21 14.73
C ILE A 229 -12.84 -43.75 15.11
N ILE A 230 -11.78 -42.97 15.21
CA ILE A 230 -11.85 -41.54 15.51
C ILE A 230 -11.61 -40.80 14.19
N ASN A 231 -12.62 -40.09 13.72
CA ASN A 231 -12.50 -39.20 12.56
C ASN A 231 -12.41 -37.75 13.06
N SER A 232 -11.32 -37.07 12.73
CA SER A 232 -11.14 -35.63 12.93
C SER A 232 -10.80 -34.99 11.58
N GLU A 233 -10.96 -33.68 11.47
CA GLU A 233 -10.30 -32.95 10.37
C GLU A 233 -8.78 -33.19 10.45
N SER A 234 -8.16 -33.38 9.29
CA SER A 234 -6.71 -33.44 9.17
C SER A 234 -6.14 -32.04 9.32
N SER A 235 -5.30 -31.85 10.33
CA SER A 235 -4.42 -30.68 10.47
C SER A 235 -3.41 -30.62 9.32
#